data_AF-A0A3N5TCE9-F1
#
_entry.id   AF-A0A3N5TCE9-F1
#
_cell.length_a   1.000
_cell.length_b   1.000
_cell.length_c   1.000
_cell.angle_alpha   90.00
_cell.angle_beta   90.00
_cell.angle_gamma   90.00
#
_symmetry.space_group_name_H-M   'P 1'
#
loop_
_entity.id
_entity.type
_entity.pdbx_description
1 polymer ?
#
loop_
_entity_poly.entity_id
_entity_poly.type
_entity_poly.pdbx_seq_one_letter_code
_entity_poly.pdbx_strand_id
1 'polypeptide(L)'
;MNEQSISVFCLCCAVMAVSSLSSCAGGPASLSFFTEKPATIENARALLATADYHKGLAMTGELLVNGKNDPEVMKLWQETAEAKLELLEAELSFDLYSNNAAEKKLYAEQVAARDFLIDSAAKGGFLIKRIWLVGDSTMADYRSNTNPGRSLNPMTGWGEMFQEFFTQQNLSAVQNLVKSDSLIVVNKGMGGRSTRTYWNEGSWKKISVRLRPGDLVMIQFGHNDSATDRAERFVDVPGYRKFLSMFIEDAMSKKAIPILLTPVNRNYPWSAEGKISNCHGDYTQAMRDVAQEMKTPLIDVNQRSLDLFNARGRQYVTSKYFMVFGPEAYPQRFPKGNDDNTHFQPEGAGAVANMVWEGLLDLAGKK
;
A
#
# COMPACT_ATOMS: atom_id res chain seq x y z
N MET A 1 -7.98 12.11 -43.80
CA MET A 1 -6.88 12.90 -43.20
C MET A 1 -7.52 14.01 -42.38
N ASN A 2 -7.54 14.06 -41.05
CA ASN A 2 -6.95 13.28 -39.94
C ASN A 2 -8.00 13.30 -38.80
N GLU A 3 -8.39 12.21 -38.14
CA GLU A 3 -7.69 11.49 -37.04
C GLU A 3 -7.11 12.40 -35.94
N GLN A 4 -7.89 12.65 -34.88
CA GLN A 4 -7.49 12.59 -33.45
C GLN A 4 -8.53 13.30 -32.57
N SER A 5 -9.48 12.54 -32.02
CA SER A 5 -10.18 12.86 -30.75
C SER A 5 -11.15 11.74 -30.38
N ILE A 6 -10.60 10.54 -30.13
CA ILE A 6 -11.28 9.45 -29.43
C ILE A 6 -10.50 9.23 -28.14
N SER A 7 -10.98 9.82 -27.04
CA SER A 7 -10.65 9.46 -25.65
C SER A 7 -11.25 10.56 -24.77
N VAL A 8 -12.15 10.18 -23.85
CA VAL A 8 -12.64 10.89 -22.65
C VAL A 8 -14.16 10.71 -22.42
N PHE A 9 -14.95 10.22 -23.38
CA PHE A 9 -16.42 10.17 -23.22
C PHE A 9 -17.05 8.84 -22.76
N CYS A 10 -16.29 7.87 -22.23
CA CYS A 10 -16.84 6.54 -21.87
C CYS A 10 -16.97 6.20 -20.38
N LEU A 11 -16.78 7.14 -19.45
CA LEU A 11 -16.87 6.84 -18.01
C LEU A 11 -18.20 7.23 -17.32
N CYS A 12 -19.16 7.84 -18.04
CA CYS A 12 -20.46 8.23 -17.45
C CYS A 12 -21.62 7.27 -17.76
N CYS A 13 -21.47 6.26 -18.62
CA CYS A 13 -22.59 5.39 -19.01
C CYS A 13 -22.74 4.11 -18.19
N ALA A 14 -21.82 3.78 -17.27
CA ALA A 14 -21.89 2.54 -16.49
C ALA A 14 -22.76 2.62 -15.22
N VAL A 15 -23.32 3.78 -14.87
CA VAL A 15 -24.06 4.01 -13.61
C VAL A 15 -25.57 3.71 -13.72
N MET A 16 -26.10 3.28 -14.87
CA MET A 16 -27.56 3.09 -15.08
C MET A 16 -28.04 1.65 -15.31
N ALA A 17 -27.34 0.63 -14.82
CA ALA A 17 -27.75 -0.78 -15.05
C ALA A 17 -27.87 -1.65 -13.79
N VAL A 18 -28.15 -1.07 -12.61
CA VAL A 18 -28.46 -1.88 -11.41
C VAL A 18 -29.72 -1.35 -10.73
N SER A 19 -30.87 -1.61 -11.36
CA SER A 19 -32.18 -1.50 -10.71
C SER A 19 -33.08 -2.64 -11.20
N SER A 20 -32.88 -3.83 -10.65
CA SER A 20 -33.97 -4.79 -10.38
C SER A 20 -33.47 -5.98 -9.57
N LEU A 21 -34.35 -6.48 -8.69
CA LEU A 21 -34.30 -7.72 -7.89
C LEU A 21 -33.84 -7.59 -6.43
N SER A 22 -34.75 -7.05 -5.62
CA SER A 22 -35.12 -7.49 -4.26
C SER A 22 -35.44 -9.01 -4.23
N SER A 23 -35.22 -9.85 -3.20
CA SER A 23 -35.59 -9.74 -1.77
C SER A 23 -35.18 -11.04 -1.01
N CYS A 24 -35.26 -11.00 0.33
CA CYS A 24 -35.37 -12.09 1.33
C CYS A 24 -34.11 -12.47 2.15
N ALA A 25 -34.39 -12.88 3.40
CA ALA A 25 -33.59 -12.66 4.61
C ALA A 25 -33.01 -13.93 5.27
N GLY A 26 -31.95 -13.75 6.07
CA GLY A 26 -31.65 -14.53 7.29
C GLY A 26 -30.68 -15.73 7.17
N GLY A 27 -29.60 -15.73 7.96
CA GLY A 27 -28.72 -16.90 8.18
C GLY A 27 -27.42 -16.91 7.35
N PRO A 28 -26.38 -17.67 7.76
CA PRO A 28 -24.98 -17.40 7.42
C PRO A 28 -24.76 -17.40 5.91
N ALA A 29 -24.06 -16.37 5.42
CA ALA A 29 -23.90 -16.07 4.00
C ALA A 29 -23.36 -17.26 3.18
N SER A 30 -24.27 -18.06 2.62
CA SER A 30 -23.99 -18.84 1.42
C SER A 30 -24.01 -17.88 0.24
N LEU A 31 -22.88 -17.75 -0.43
CA LEU A 31 -22.76 -17.09 -1.73
C LEU A 31 -23.56 -17.89 -2.76
N SER A 32 -24.87 -17.68 -2.84
CA SER A 32 -25.69 -18.14 -3.97
C SER A 32 -25.62 -17.11 -5.09
N PHE A 33 -24.45 -17.00 -5.71
CA PHE A 33 -24.32 -16.45 -7.05
C PHE A 33 -23.78 -17.60 -7.92
N PHE A 34 -24.22 -17.66 -9.18
CA PHE A 34 -23.73 -18.56 -10.25
C PHE A 34 -24.40 -19.93 -10.39
N THR A 35 -25.47 -19.96 -11.18
CA THR A 35 -25.74 -21.05 -12.14
C THR A 35 -26.14 -20.37 -13.44
N GLU A 36 -25.46 -20.58 -14.57
CA GLU A 36 -26.08 -21.32 -15.69
C GLU A 36 -25.09 -21.77 -16.80
N LYS A 37 -23.77 -21.52 -16.70
CA LYS A 37 -22.78 -22.03 -17.68
C LYS A 37 -21.53 -22.58 -16.98
N PRO A 38 -20.91 -23.66 -17.49
CA PRO A 38 -19.64 -24.14 -16.97
C PRO A 38 -18.57 -23.05 -17.11
N ALA A 39 -17.75 -22.86 -16.07
CA ALA A 39 -16.62 -21.95 -16.14
C ALA A 39 -15.61 -22.46 -17.18
N THR A 40 -15.33 -21.66 -18.20
CA THR A 40 -14.28 -21.92 -19.20
C THR A 40 -13.28 -20.77 -19.21
N ILE A 41 -12.03 -21.04 -19.61
CA ILE A 41 -10.97 -20.04 -19.74
C ILE A 41 -11.42 -18.87 -20.63
N GLU A 42 -12.08 -19.19 -21.75
CA GLU A 42 -12.58 -18.19 -22.71
C GLU A 42 -13.65 -17.27 -22.09
N ASN A 43 -14.61 -17.84 -21.35
CA ASN A 43 -15.64 -17.05 -20.67
C ASN A 43 -15.05 -16.16 -19.57
N ALA A 44 -14.08 -16.67 -18.82
CA ALA A 44 -13.37 -15.89 -17.80
C ALA A 44 -12.62 -14.71 -18.44
N ARG A 45 -11.84 -14.95 -19.51
CA ARG A 45 -11.15 -13.90 -20.27
C ARG A 45 -12.12 -12.84 -20.81
N ALA A 46 -13.24 -13.27 -21.39
CA ALA A 46 -14.24 -12.35 -21.93
C ALA A 46 -14.81 -11.43 -20.85
N LEU A 47 -15.20 -11.97 -19.68
CA LEU A 47 -15.74 -11.18 -18.58
C LEU A 47 -14.69 -10.28 -17.92
N LEU A 48 -13.44 -10.73 -17.83
CA LEU A 48 -12.34 -9.90 -17.37
C LEU A 48 -12.12 -8.68 -18.30
N ALA A 49 -12.50 -8.75 -19.57
CA ALA A 49 -12.38 -7.63 -20.50
C ALA A 49 -13.58 -6.65 -20.47
N THR A 50 -14.61 -6.89 -19.65
CA THR A 50 -15.83 -6.07 -19.61
C THR A 50 -16.07 -5.41 -18.24
N ALA A 51 -17.18 -4.68 -18.10
CA ALA A 51 -17.65 -4.13 -16.84
C ALA A 51 -18.06 -5.22 -15.81
N ASP A 52 -18.27 -6.47 -16.25
CA ASP A 52 -18.59 -7.62 -15.38
C ASP A 52 -17.33 -8.29 -14.81
N TYR A 53 -16.22 -7.55 -14.69
CA TYR A 53 -14.92 -8.11 -14.32
C TYR A 53 -14.93 -8.85 -12.98
N HIS A 54 -15.77 -8.47 -12.00
CA HIS A 54 -15.96 -9.21 -10.75
C HIS A 54 -16.44 -10.65 -10.96
N LYS A 55 -17.31 -10.84 -11.96
CA LYS A 55 -17.78 -12.15 -12.38
C LYS A 55 -16.65 -12.93 -13.06
N GLY A 56 -15.84 -12.26 -13.88
CA GLY A 56 -14.63 -12.83 -14.46
C GLY A 56 -13.64 -13.31 -13.40
N LEU A 57 -13.44 -12.53 -12.32
CA LEU A 57 -12.60 -12.91 -11.18
C LEU A 57 -13.17 -14.13 -10.44
N ALA A 58 -14.47 -14.14 -10.13
CA ALA A 58 -15.12 -15.28 -9.50
C ALA A 58 -14.97 -16.57 -10.34
N MET A 59 -15.17 -16.49 -11.65
CA MET A 59 -15.00 -17.63 -12.55
C MET A 59 -13.52 -18.07 -12.65
N THR A 60 -12.58 -17.14 -12.63
CA THR A 60 -11.14 -17.46 -12.60
C THR A 60 -10.78 -18.23 -11.32
N GLY A 61 -11.31 -17.83 -10.17
CA GLY A 61 -11.13 -18.56 -8.92
C GLY A 61 -11.73 -19.98 -8.96
N GLU A 62 -12.90 -20.15 -9.55
CA GLU A 62 -13.51 -21.48 -9.72
C GLU A 62 -12.68 -22.40 -10.65
N LEU A 63 -12.16 -21.85 -11.76
CA LEU A 63 -11.26 -22.57 -12.67
C LEU A 63 -9.99 -23.03 -11.95
N LEU A 64 -9.39 -22.20 -11.09
CA LEU A 64 -8.20 -22.57 -10.31
C LEU A 64 -8.43 -23.74 -9.38
N VAL A 65 -9.55 -23.74 -8.65
CA VAL A 65 -9.88 -24.81 -7.71
C VAL A 65 -9.99 -26.15 -8.43
N ASN A 66 -10.56 -26.16 -9.63
CA ASN A 66 -10.84 -27.36 -10.40
C ASN A 66 -9.70 -27.78 -11.34
N GLY A 67 -8.86 -26.83 -11.77
CA GLY A 67 -7.88 -26.99 -12.86
C GLY A 67 -6.43 -26.67 -12.47
N LYS A 68 -6.06 -26.75 -11.18
CA LYS A 68 -4.72 -26.35 -10.67
C LYS A 68 -3.49 -26.98 -11.36
N ASN A 69 -3.66 -28.08 -12.10
CA ASN A 69 -2.59 -28.74 -12.86
C ASN A 69 -2.61 -28.38 -14.35
N ASP A 70 -3.56 -27.55 -14.79
CA ASP A 70 -3.71 -27.12 -16.18
C ASP A 70 -2.85 -25.86 -16.43
N PRO A 71 -1.85 -25.92 -17.33
CA PRO A 71 -0.99 -24.79 -17.63
C PRO A 71 -1.72 -23.53 -18.12
N GLU A 72 -2.85 -23.68 -18.82
CA GLU A 72 -3.61 -22.53 -19.31
C GLU A 72 -4.42 -21.83 -18.22
N VAL A 73 -4.94 -22.61 -17.26
CA VAL A 73 -5.60 -22.07 -16.05
C VAL A 73 -4.58 -21.30 -15.21
N MET A 74 -3.38 -21.85 -15.02
CA MET A 74 -2.30 -21.19 -14.30
C MET A 74 -1.81 -19.91 -15.00
N LYS A 75 -1.73 -19.93 -16.34
CA LYS A 75 -1.38 -18.76 -17.14
C LYS A 75 -2.44 -17.66 -17.06
N LEU A 76 -3.72 -18.00 -17.19
CA LEU A 76 -4.82 -17.04 -17.02
C LEU A 76 -4.80 -16.43 -15.63
N TRP A 77 -4.53 -17.23 -14.60
CA TRP A 77 -4.40 -16.74 -13.24
C TRP A 77 -3.23 -15.76 -13.10
N GLN A 78 -2.04 -16.09 -13.63
CA GLN A 78 -0.89 -15.21 -13.54
C GLN A 78 -1.17 -13.86 -14.23
N GLU A 79 -1.72 -13.90 -15.44
CA GLU A 79 -2.14 -12.71 -16.19
C GLU A 79 -3.20 -11.89 -15.43
N THR A 80 -4.16 -12.56 -14.77
CA THR A 80 -5.25 -11.89 -14.02
C THR A 80 -4.76 -11.33 -12.69
N ALA A 81 -3.92 -12.07 -11.96
CA ALA A 81 -3.40 -11.67 -10.67
C ALA A 81 -2.44 -10.49 -10.82
N GLU A 82 -1.49 -10.56 -11.76
CA GLU A 82 -0.52 -9.50 -12.01
C GLU A 82 -1.20 -8.24 -12.55
N ALA A 83 -2.08 -8.36 -13.56
CA ALA A 83 -2.69 -7.18 -14.20
C ALA A 83 -3.80 -6.53 -13.37
N LYS A 84 -4.45 -7.25 -12.45
CA LYS A 84 -5.70 -6.78 -11.82
C LYS A 84 -5.70 -6.73 -10.29
N LEU A 85 -4.72 -7.30 -9.60
CA LEU A 85 -4.49 -6.93 -8.20
C LEU A 85 -4.02 -5.48 -8.09
N GLU A 86 -3.24 -5.01 -9.07
CA GLU A 86 -2.84 -3.61 -9.18
C GLU A 86 -4.06 -2.68 -9.42
N LEU A 87 -5.03 -3.09 -10.25
CA LEU A 87 -6.29 -2.37 -10.46
C LEU A 87 -7.19 -2.40 -9.21
N LEU A 88 -7.32 -3.56 -8.56
CA LEU A 88 -8.04 -3.69 -7.30
C LEU A 88 -7.42 -2.77 -6.25
N GLU A 89 -6.09 -2.69 -6.14
CA GLU A 89 -5.45 -1.83 -5.15
C GLU A 89 -5.53 -0.34 -5.46
N ALA A 90 -5.47 0.05 -6.74
CA ALA A 90 -5.70 1.41 -7.19
C ALA A 90 -7.16 1.88 -6.98
N GLU A 91 -8.14 0.98 -7.04
CA GLU A 91 -9.55 1.30 -6.73
C GLU A 91 -9.81 1.31 -5.20
N LEU A 92 -9.03 0.55 -4.42
CA LEU A 92 -9.18 0.40 -2.97
C LEU A 92 -8.58 1.54 -2.11
N SER A 93 -8.08 2.61 -2.73
CA SER A 93 -7.65 3.85 -2.05
C SER A 93 -8.79 4.85 -1.84
N PHE A 94 -9.94 4.65 -2.49
CA PHE A 94 -11.04 5.63 -2.52
C PHE A 94 -11.91 5.68 -1.24
N ASP A 95 -11.73 4.74 -0.29
CA ASP A 95 -12.46 4.69 0.98
C ASP A 95 -12.12 5.84 1.96
N LEU A 96 -11.24 6.76 1.57
CA LEU A 96 -10.83 7.88 2.42
C LEU A 96 -11.70 9.14 2.29
N TYR A 97 -12.63 9.22 1.31
CA TYR A 97 -13.39 10.46 1.08
C TYR A 97 -14.88 10.30 0.78
N SER A 98 -15.43 9.08 0.74
CA SER A 98 -16.82 8.90 0.32
C SER A 98 -17.79 8.61 1.46
N ASN A 99 -18.81 9.47 1.59
CA ASN A 99 -20.03 9.17 2.34
C ASN A 99 -21.10 8.48 1.48
N ASN A 100 -20.80 8.17 0.21
CA ASN A 100 -21.73 7.56 -0.73
C ASN A 100 -21.87 6.05 -0.48
N ALA A 101 -23.10 5.59 -0.26
CA ALA A 101 -23.39 4.18 -0.03
C ALA A 101 -23.04 3.29 -1.24
N ALA A 102 -23.16 3.81 -2.47
CA ALA A 102 -22.86 3.05 -3.69
C ALA A 102 -21.36 2.77 -3.83
N GLU A 103 -20.52 3.75 -3.54
CA GLU A 103 -19.05 3.61 -3.58
C GLU A 103 -18.56 2.67 -2.47
N LYS A 104 -19.14 2.75 -1.27
CA LYS A 104 -18.85 1.79 -0.18
C LYS A 104 -19.24 0.36 -0.55
N LYS A 105 -20.36 0.18 -1.25
CA LYS A 105 -20.81 -1.13 -1.75
C LYS A 105 -19.84 -1.68 -2.80
N LEU A 106 -19.50 -0.86 -3.80
CA LEU A 106 -18.54 -1.24 -4.84
C LEU A 106 -17.18 -1.64 -4.23
N TYR A 107 -16.70 -0.87 -3.27
CA TYR A 107 -15.48 -1.19 -2.52
C TYR A 107 -15.57 -2.54 -1.81
N ALA A 108 -16.68 -2.82 -1.11
CA ALA A 108 -16.88 -4.09 -0.43
C ALA A 108 -16.90 -5.27 -1.42
N GLU A 109 -17.52 -5.09 -2.59
CA GLU A 109 -17.55 -6.07 -3.68
C GLU A 109 -16.17 -6.31 -4.28
N GLN A 110 -15.38 -5.26 -4.50
CA GLN A 110 -13.97 -5.33 -4.94
C GLN A 110 -13.10 -6.10 -3.93
N VAL A 111 -13.19 -5.76 -2.64
CA VAL A 111 -12.47 -6.48 -1.58
C VAL A 111 -12.87 -7.95 -1.56
N ALA A 112 -14.17 -8.25 -1.63
CA ALA A 112 -14.66 -9.62 -1.59
C ALA A 112 -14.19 -10.45 -2.80
N ALA A 113 -14.23 -9.88 -4.01
CA ALA A 113 -13.75 -10.53 -5.22
C ALA A 113 -12.25 -10.84 -5.15
N ARG A 114 -11.44 -9.87 -4.66
CA ARG A 114 -10.01 -10.08 -4.42
C ARG A 114 -9.76 -11.20 -3.42
N ASP A 115 -10.44 -11.14 -2.28
CA ASP A 115 -10.26 -12.09 -1.20
C ASP A 115 -10.59 -13.52 -1.65
N PHE A 116 -11.66 -13.68 -2.44
CA PHE A 116 -12.05 -14.93 -3.07
C PHE A 116 -10.98 -15.48 -4.03
N LEU A 117 -10.36 -14.64 -4.86
CA LEU A 117 -9.26 -15.04 -5.74
C LEU A 117 -8.06 -15.56 -4.96
N ILE A 118 -7.66 -14.83 -3.91
CA ILE A 118 -6.53 -15.21 -3.06
C ILE A 118 -6.81 -16.57 -2.40
N ASP A 119 -8.02 -16.75 -1.88
CA ASP A 119 -8.40 -18.02 -1.23
C ASP A 119 -8.48 -19.18 -2.23
N SER A 120 -8.91 -18.91 -3.45
CA SER A 120 -8.96 -19.92 -4.53
C SER A 120 -7.56 -20.31 -5.01
N ALA A 121 -6.66 -19.34 -5.17
CA ALA A 121 -5.26 -19.58 -5.50
C ALA A 121 -4.56 -20.44 -4.42
N ALA A 122 -4.80 -20.11 -3.14
CA ALA A 122 -4.25 -20.88 -2.02
C ALA A 122 -4.74 -22.34 -2.01
N LYS A 123 -6.02 -22.59 -2.33
CA LYS A 123 -6.56 -23.96 -2.50
C LYS A 123 -5.92 -24.69 -3.69
N GLY A 124 -5.57 -23.95 -4.74
CA GLY A 124 -4.80 -24.45 -5.89
C GLY A 124 -3.33 -24.74 -5.58
N GLY A 125 -2.81 -24.36 -4.40
CA GLY A 125 -1.42 -24.51 -4.01
C GLY A 125 -0.53 -23.30 -4.34
N PHE A 126 -1.11 -22.22 -4.85
CA PHE A 126 -0.41 -20.97 -5.16
C PHE A 126 -0.55 -19.97 -4.00
N LEU A 127 0.57 -19.56 -3.42
CA LEU A 127 0.63 -18.77 -2.20
C LEU A 127 0.77 -17.27 -2.50
N ILE A 128 -0.36 -16.57 -2.53
CA ILE A 128 -0.38 -15.10 -2.55
C ILE A 128 -0.29 -14.57 -1.12
N LYS A 129 0.66 -13.68 -0.86
CA LYS A 129 0.81 -12.98 0.42
C LYS A 129 0.71 -11.47 0.21
N ARG A 130 0.29 -10.77 1.26
CA ARG A 130 0.15 -9.31 1.23
C ARG A 130 1.19 -8.65 2.11
N ILE A 131 1.60 -7.46 1.70
CA ILE A 131 2.43 -6.54 2.44
C ILE A 131 1.58 -5.31 2.70
N TRP A 132 1.14 -5.13 3.94
CA TRP A 132 0.37 -3.97 4.35
C TRP A 132 1.33 -2.85 4.75
N LEU A 133 1.32 -1.74 4.02
CA LEU A 133 2.08 -0.55 4.41
C LEU A 133 1.22 0.34 5.29
N VAL A 134 1.65 0.56 6.52
CA VAL A 134 0.91 1.30 7.55
C VAL A 134 1.76 2.47 8.02
N GLY A 135 1.35 3.69 7.67
CA GLY A 135 2.17 4.85 7.98
C GLY A 135 1.55 6.19 7.62
N ASP A 136 2.40 7.21 7.51
CA ASP A 136 2.02 8.60 7.32
C ASP A 136 2.07 9.07 5.85
N SER A 137 2.21 10.39 5.63
CA SER A 137 2.27 10.99 4.29
C SER A 137 3.50 10.57 3.49
N THR A 138 4.61 10.24 4.14
CA THR A 138 5.84 9.84 3.42
C THR A 138 5.68 8.51 2.70
N MET A 139 4.69 7.71 3.10
CA MET A 139 4.34 6.40 2.54
C MET A 139 3.12 6.44 1.61
N ALA A 140 2.23 7.43 1.77
CA ALA A 140 0.89 7.48 1.16
C ALA A 140 0.89 7.53 -0.38
N ASP A 141 -0.26 7.18 -0.98
CA ASP A 141 -0.47 7.26 -2.44
C ASP A 141 -1.11 8.58 -2.88
N TYR A 142 -0.44 9.31 -3.78
CA TYR A 142 -0.81 10.62 -4.30
C TYR A 142 -1.20 10.63 -5.78
N ARG A 143 -1.34 9.47 -6.42
CA ARG A 143 -1.71 9.34 -7.84
C ARG A 143 -3.11 9.90 -8.11
N SER A 144 -3.35 10.34 -9.34
CA SER A 144 -4.62 10.97 -9.72
C SER A 144 -5.79 10.00 -9.81
N ASN A 145 -5.54 8.74 -10.15
CA ASN A 145 -6.56 7.69 -10.20
C ASN A 145 -7.00 7.25 -8.79
N THR A 146 -6.08 7.26 -7.81
CA THR A 146 -6.36 6.93 -6.41
C THR A 146 -7.00 8.09 -5.65
N ASN A 147 -6.72 9.33 -6.08
CA ASN A 147 -7.26 10.58 -5.55
C ASN A 147 -7.74 11.54 -6.66
N PRO A 148 -8.87 11.25 -7.33
CA PRO A 148 -9.45 12.09 -8.38
C PRO A 148 -9.68 13.53 -7.91
N GLY A 149 -9.13 14.51 -8.63
CA GLY A 149 -9.20 15.93 -8.28
C GLY A 149 -8.27 16.38 -7.15
N ARG A 150 -7.48 15.46 -6.57
CA ARG A 150 -6.56 15.72 -5.46
C ARG A 150 -5.12 15.27 -5.69
N SER A 151 -4.76 14.73 -6.87
CA SER A 151 -3.36 14.44 -7.23
C SER A 151 -2.45 15.58 -6.79
N LEU A 152 -1.41 15.29 -6.01
CA LEU A 152 -0.48 16.28 -5.47
C LEU A 152 0.85 16.33 -6.24
N ASN A 153 0.86 15.87 -7.50
CA ASN A 153 2.06 15.83 -8.35
C ASN A 153 2.88 17.13 -8.25
N PRO A 154 4.21 17.05 -8.04
CA PRO A 154 5.04 15.84 -8.07
C PRO A 154 5.15 15.09 -6.73
N MET A 155 4.34 15.38 -5.71
CA MET A 155 4.41 14.66 -4.42
C MET A 155 4.16 13.17 -4.62
N THR A 156 5.03 12.33 -4.08
CA THR A 156 4.96 10.86 -4.17
C THR A 156 5.36 10.25 -2.83
N GLY A 157 4.58 9.32 -2.31
CA GLY A 157 4.99 8.51 -1.15
C GLY A 157 5.79 7.30 -1.58
N TRP A 158 6.74 6.85 -0.76
CA TRP A 158 7.60 5.73 -1.12
C TRP A 158 6.82 4.43 -1.32
N GLY A 159 5.66 4.28 -0.67
CA GLY A 159 4.80 3.12 -0.81
C GLY A 159 4.19 2.98 -2.22
N GLU A 160 4.08 4.07 -2.99
CA GLU A 160 3.64 4.03 -4.39
C GLU A 160 4.64 3.27 -5.28
N MET A 161 5.92 3.35 -4.95
CA MET A 161 7.02 2.77 -5.73
C MET A 161 7.33 1.33 -5.33
N PHE A 162 6.69 0.82 -4.27
CA PHE A 162 7.20 -0.37 -3.59
C PHE A 162 6.76 -1.70 -4.22
N GLN A 163 5.61 -1.73 -4.90
CA GLN A 163 5.14 -2.93 -5.60
C GLN A 163 6.13 -3.41 -6.67
N GLU A 164 6.86 -2.49 -7.31
CA GLU A 164 7.80 -2.77 -8.40
C GLU A 164 8.96 -3.70 -7.99
N PHE A 165 9.27 -3.78 -6.69
CA PHE A 165 10.34 -4.66 -6.20
C PHE A 165 9.93 -6.15 -6.16
N PHE A 166 8.64 -6.46 -6.15
CA PHE A 166 8.12 -7.83 -5.97
C PHE A 166 7.83 -8.54 -7.30
N THR A 167 8.80 -8.49 -8.21
CA THR A 167 8.79 -9.27 -9.45
C THR A 167 9.06 -10.75 -9.17
N GLN A 168 8.66 -11.63 -10.09
CA GLN A 168 8.91 -13.08 -9.97
C GLN A 168 10.40 -13.41 -9.71
N GLN A 169 11.31 -12.66 -10.32
CA GLN A 169 12.75 -12.81 -10.15
C GLN A 169 13.19 -12.48 -8.72
N ASN A 170 12.64 -11.40 -8.15
CA ASN A 170 13.02 -10.89 -6.83
C ASN A 170 12.36 -11.64 -5.67
N LEU A 171 11.21 -12.31 -5.88
CA LEU A 171 10.51 -13.04 -4.81
C LEU A 171 11.40 -14.09 -4.12
N SER A 172 12.27 -14.75 -4.88
CA SER A 172 13.22 -15.73 -4.34
C SER A 172 14.12 -15.18 -3.24
N ALA A 173 14.47 -13.88 -3.30
CA ALA A 173 15.37 -13.23 -2.35
C ALA A 173 14.74 -12.99 -0.97
N VAL A 174 13.40 -13.05 -0.86
CA VAL A 174 12.66 -12.80 0.39
C VAL A 174 11.89 -14.04 0.90
N GLN A 175 12.06 -15.21 0.28
CA GLN A 175 11.30 -16.42 0.65
C GLN A 175 11.53 -16.90 2.09
N ASN A 176 12.71 -16.63 2.67
CA ASN A 176 13.00 -16.97 4.06
C ASN A 176 12.19 -16.10 5.04
N LEU A 177 11.81 -14.90 4.63
CA LEU A 177 10.99 -13.99 5.44
C LEU A 177 9.49 -14.29 5.24
N VAL A 178 9.08 -14.47 3.98
CA VAL A 178 7.69 -14.77 3.63
C VAL A 178 7.64 -15.76 2.48
N LYS A 179 7.12 -16.96 2.75
CA LYS A 179 6.91 -17.96 1.71
C LYS A 179 5.68 -17.58 0.87
N SER A 180 5.94 -17.28 -0.40
CA SER A 180 4.92 -16.84 -1.35
C SER A 180 5.37 -17.06 -2.79
N ASP A 181 4.41 -17.29 -3.67
CA ASP A 181 4.58 -17.29 -5.13
C ASP A 181 4.21 -15.91 -5.74
N SER A 182 3.60 -15.02 -4.94
CA SER A 182 3.34 -13.61 -5.28
C SER A 182 3.20 -12.77 -4.01
N LEU A 183 3.73 -11.54 -4.03
CA LEU A 183 3.59 -10.54 -2.97
C LEU A 183 2.93 -9.28 -3.50
N ILE A 184 1.93 -8.81 -2.75
CA ILE A 184 1.08 -7.70 -3.16
C ILE A 184 1.08 -6.61 -2.09
N VAL A 185 1.39 -5.39 -2.50
CA VAL A 185 1.61 -4.24 -1.62
C VAL A 185 0.31 -3.45 -1.46
N VAL A 186 -0.34 -3.68 -0.33
CA VAL A 186 -1.52 -2.90 0.05
C VAL A 186 -1.08 -1.63 0.78
N ASN A 187 -0.89 -0.54 0.03
CA ASN A 187 -0.51 0.74 0.61
C ASN A 187 -1.67 1.40 1.39
N LYS A 188 -1.49 1.60 2.70
CA LYS A 188 -2.40 2.31 3.60
C LYS A 188 -1.69 3.45 4.34
N GLY A 189 -0.65 4.02 3.75
CA GLY A 189 -0.07 5.29 4.20
C GLY A 189 -1.12 6.41 4.15
N MET A 190 -1.19 7.23 5.18
CA MET A 190 -2.18 8.29 5.31
C MET A 190 -1.57 9.60 5.80
N GLY A 191 -1.68 10.65 5.00
CA GLY A 191 -1.08 11.93 5.33
C GLY A 191 -1.56 12.53 6.65
N GLY A 192 -0.62 13.07 7.42
CA GLY A 192 -0.88 13.73 8.70
C GLY A 192 -1.26 12.81 9.86
N ARG A 193 -1.13 11.48 9.72
CA ARG A 193 -1.45 10.53 10.79
C ARG A 193 -0.22 10.27 11.67
N SER A 194 -0.43 10.29 12.98
CA SER A 194 0.47 9.74 13.99
C SER A 194 0.01 8.33 14.38
N THR A 195 0.80 7.63 15.22
CA THR A 195 0.39 6.34 15.77
C THR A 195 -0.98 6.42 16.46
N ARG A 196 -1.24 7.50 17.22
CA ARG A 196 -2.49 7.73 17.93
C ARG A 196 -3.65 7.96 16.98
N THR A 197 -3.54 8.89 16.04
CA THR A 197 -4.66 9.21 15.15
C THR A 197 -4.97 8.03 14.24
N TYR A 198 -3.95 7.33 13.75
CA TYR A 198 -4.15 6.14 12.89
C TYR A 198 -4.90 5.02 13.64
N TRP A 199 -4.61 4.84 14.94
CA TRP A 199 -5.33 3.90 15.78
C TRP A 199 -6.74 4.38 16.11
N ASN A 200 -6.87 5.57 16.69
CA ASN A 200 -8.13 6.08 17.27
C ASN A 200 -9.18 6.42 16.20
N GLU A 201 -8.79 6.86 15.01
CA GLU A 201 -9.70 7.13 13.89
C GLU A 201 -10.19 5.85 13.19
N GLY A 202 -9.70 4.68 13.62
CA GLY A 202 -10.12 3.38 13.07
C GLY A 202 -9.42 2.97 11.78
N SER A 203 -8.42 3.73 11.29
CA SER A 203 -7.63 3.35 10.11
C SER A 203 -6.94 2.01 10.32
N TRP A 204 -6.36 1.77 11.49
CA TRP A 204 -5.84 0.44 11.85
C TRP A 204 -6.91 -0.63 11.87
N LYS A 205 -8.06 -0.35 12.49
CA LYS A 205 -9.15 -1.32 12.63
C LYS A 205 -9.61 -1.82 11.26
N LYS A 206 -9.69 -0.92 10.27
CA LYS A 206 -10.00 -1.26 8.88
C LYS A 206 -9.02 -2.28 8.29
N ILE A 207 -7.74 -2.26 8.69
CA ILE A 207 -6.70 -3.19 8.22
C ILE A 207 -6.74 -4.49 9.03
N SER A 208 -6.70 -4.38 10.36
CA SER A 208 -6.62 -5.51 11.30
C SER A 208 -7.68 -6.59 11.05
N VAL A 209 -8.93 -6.19 10.75
CA VAL A 209 -10.02 -7.15 10.48
C VAL A 209 -9.85 -7.92 9.17
N ARG A 210 -8.91 -7.52 8.31
CA ARG A 210 -8.61 -8.14 7.01
C ARG A 210 -7.27 -8.86 6.97
N LEU A 211 -6.45 -8.75 8.02
CA LEU A 211 -5.16 -9.44 8.08
C LEU A 211 -5.35 -10.95 8.02
N ARG A 212 -4.47 -11.62 7.27
CA ARG A 212 -4.43 -13.07 7.13
C ARG A 212 -3.10 -13.62 7.67
N PRO A 213 -3.06 -14.89 8.09
CA PRO A 213 -1.82 -15.52 8.52
C PRO A 213 -0.70 -15.44 7.47
N GLY A 214 0.46 -14.94 7.89
CA GLY A 214 1.64 -14.75 7.05
C GLY A 214 1.61 -13.49 6.17
N ASP A 215 0.62 -12.60 6.31
CA ASP A 215 0.74 -11.24 5.78
C ASP A 215 1.91 -10.52 6.47
N LEU A 216 2.67 -9.74 5.72
CA LEU A 216 3.62 -8.78 6.29
C LEU A 216 2.89 -7.47 6.63
N VAL A 217 3.21 -6.85 7.76
CA VAL A 217 2.66 -5.56 8.17
C VAL A 217 3.81 -4.61 8.46
N MET A 218 4.12 -3.71 7.53
CA MET A 218 5.22 -2.76 7.62
C MET A 218 4.73 -1.45 8.22
N ILE A 219 5.17 -1.15 9.45
CA ILE A 219 4.65 -0.04 10.27
C ILE A 219 5.71 1.06 10.35
N GLN A 220 5.40 2.25 9.83
CA GLN A 220 6.28 3.42 9.84
C GLN A 220 5.54 4.67 10.35
N PHE A 221 5.94 5.17 11.52
CA PHE A 221 5.41 6.40 12.11
C PHE A 221 6.55 7.18 12.80
N GLY A 222 6.23 8.36 13.34
CA GLY A 222 7.17 9.23 14.03
C GLY A 222 7.09 10.69 13.59
N HIS A 223 6.86 10.96 12.30
CA HIS A 223 6.83 12.34 11.77
C HIS A 223 5.78 13.22 12.44
N ASN A 224 4.56 12.69 12.61
CA ASN A 224 3.43 13.43 13.18
C ASN A 224 3.31 13.23 14.70
N ASP A 225 3.89 12.15 15.23
CA ASP A 225 3.95 11.88 16.67
C ASP A 225 4.77 12.94 17.40
N SER A 226 5.86 13.42 16.78
CA SER A 226 6.73 14.46 17.32
C SER A 226 6.23 15.90 17.09
N ALA A 227 5.05 16.09 16.48
CA ALA A 227 4.53 17.41 16.13
C ALA A 227 3.85 18.11 17.33
N THR A 228 4.65 18.71 18.21
CA THR A 228 4.17 19.39 19.44
C THR A 228 3.21 20.54 19.19
N ASP A 229 3.23 21.13 18.00
CA ASP A 229 2.32 22.20 17.55
C ASP A 229 0.95 21.69 17.09
N ARG A 230 0.77 20.36 17.00
CA ARG A 230 -0.47 19.69 16.57
C ARG A 230 -0.94 18.71 17.66
N ALA A 231 -1.60 19.25 18.67
CA ALA A 231 -2.02 18.48 19.86
C ALA A 231 -2.82 17.20 19.54
N GLU A 232 -3.58 17.20 18.45
CA GLU A 232 -4.37 16.06 18.00
C GLU A 232 -3.50 14.90 17.48
N ARG A 233 -2.32 15.22 16.91
CA ARG A 233 -1.37 14.26 16.35
C ARG A 233 -0.29 13.89 17.36
N PHE A 234 0.12 14.84 18.17
CA PHE A 234 1.22 14.69 19.12
C PHE A 234 1.03 13.47 20.04
N VAL A 235 2.09 12.66 20.13
CA VAL A 235 2.20 11.54 21.04
C VAL A 235 3.57 11.61 21.69
N ASP A 236 3.63 11.68 23.01
CA ASP A 236 4.91 11.60 23.72
C ASP A 236 5.58 10.22 23.54
N VAL A 237 6.87 10.12 23.85
CA VAL A 237 7.65 8.88 23.65
C VAL A 237 7.03 7.66 24.35
N PRO A 238 6.56 7.74 25.61
CA PRO A 238 5.87 6.61 26.25
C PRO A 238 4.58 6.21 25.53
N GLY A 239 3.77 7.17 25.09
CA GLY A 239 2.56 6.91 24.32
C GLY A 239 2.87 6.30 22.95
N TYR A 240 3.91 6.78 22.27
CA TYR A 240 4.36 6.28 20.98
C TYR A 240 4.76 4.80 21.08
N ARG A 241 5.56 4.44 22.10
CA ARG A 241 5.92 3.04 22.40
C ARG A 241 4.70 2.18 22.65
N LYS A 242 3.72 2.69 23.41
CA LYS A 242 2.46 1.98 23.69
C LYS A 242 1.69 1.69 22.39
N PHE A 243 1.50 2.68 21.52
CA PHE A 243 0.79 2.45 20.26
C PHE A 243 1.54 1.49 19.34
N LEU A 244 2.86 1.62 19.19
CA LEU A 244 3.66 0.66 18.42
C LEU A 244 3.44 -0.78 18.91
N SER A 245 3.46 -0.97 20.23
CA SER A 245 3.22 -2.28 20.85
C SER A 245 1.82 -2.81 20.53
N MET A 246 0.79 -1.94 20.57
CA MET A 246 -0.58 -2.30 20.22
C MET A 246 -0.73 -2.74 18.75
N PHE A 247 -0.05 -2.06 17.80
CA PHE A 247 -0.04 -2.49 16.40
C PHE A 247 0.60 -3.87 16.23
N ILE A 248 1.75 -4.09 16.88
CA ILE A 248 2.49 -5.35 16.86
C ILE A 248 1.65 -6.49 17.44
N GLU A 249 1.12 -6.32 18.65
CA GLU A 249 0.30 -7.31 19.34
C GLU A 249 -0.93 -7.71 18.53
N ASP A 250 -1.65 -6.72 17.98
CA ASP A 250 -2.84 -7.01 17.20
C ASP A 250 -2.49 -7.71 15.89
N ALA A 251 -1.42 -7.30 15.18
CA ALA A 251 -0.95 -8.01 13.97
C ALA A 251 -0.55 -9.46 14.27
N MET A 252 0.23 -9.69 15.32
CA MET A 252 0.63 -11.05 15.75
C MET A 252 -0.57 -11.89 16.18
N SER A 253 -1.60 -11.29 16.81
CA SER A 253 -2.83 -12.00 17.15
C SER A 253 -3.57 -12.55 15.92
N LYS A 254 -3.37 -11.92 14.75
CA LYS A 254 -3.88 -12.38 13.44
C LYS A 254 -2.91 -13.31 12.71
N LYS A 255 -1.80 -13.69 13.35
CA LYS A 255 -0.69 -14.45 12.76
C LYS A 255 -0.04 -13.73 11.56
N ALA A 256 -0.19 -12.41 11.48
CA ALA A 256 0.58 -11.58 10.56
C ALA A 256 1.97 -11.31 11.16
N ILE A 257 2.92 -10.93 10.32
CA ILE A 257 4.31 -10.70 10.66
C ILE A 257 4.56 -9.18 10.64
N PRO A 258 4.56 -8.51 11.81
CA PRO A 258 4.86 -7.09 11.86
C PRO A 258 6.35 -6.84 11.60
N ILE A 259 6.65 -5.75 10.90
CA ILE A 259 8.01 -5.23 10.68
C ILE A 259 7.97 -3.73 10.98
N LEU A 260 8.81 -3.28 11.91
CA LEU A 260 8.92 -1.87 12.23
C LEU A 260 9.90 -1.16 11.30
N LEU A 261 9.54 0.03 10.85
CA LEU A 261 10.37 0.91 10.04
C LEU A 261 10.52 2.24 10.78
N THR A 262 11.73 2.58 11.21
CA THR A 262 11.99 3.91 11.81
C THR A 262 11.60 5.03 10.83
N PRO A 263 11.15 6.21 11.31
CA PRO A 263 10.76 7.30 10.42
C PRO A 263 11.94 7.75 9.55
N VAL A 264 11.69 7.89 8.25
CA VAL A 264 12.67 8.43 7.29
C VAL A 264 13.16 9.79 7.79
N ASN A 265 14.45 10.10 7.66
CA ASN A 265 14.93 11.42 8.07
C ASN A 265 14.33 12.51 7.16
N ARG A 266 14.01 13.67 7.74
CA ARG A 266 13.62 14.85 6.96
C ARG A 266 14.86 15.49 6.33
N ASN A 267 14.67 16.43 5.42
CA ASN A 267 15.76 17.21 4.80
C ASN A 267 16.32 18.32 5.74
N TYR A 268 16.43 18.03 7.03
CA TYR A 268 17.02 18.88 8.05
C TYR A 268 17.29 18.06 9.33
N PRO A 269 18.09 18.59 10.27
CA PRO A 269 18.99 19.74 10.11
C PRO A 269 20.26 19.35 9.35
N TRP A 270 20.80 20.31 8.59
CA TRP A 270 22.10 20.20 7.94
C TRP A 270 23.12 21.07 8.70
N SER A 271 24.28 20.52 9.03
CA SER A 271 25.40 21.27 9.61
C SER A 271 26.02 22.24 8.60
N ALA A 272 26.91 23.12 9.07
CA ALA A 272 27.66 24.03 8.20
C ALA A 272 28.54 23.27 7.18
N GLU A 273 29.01 22.08 7.55
CA GLU A 273 29.80 21.17 6.71
C GLU A 273 28.93 20.31 5.77
N GLY A 274 27.61 20.55 5.76
CA GLY A 274 26.69 19.82 4.89
C GLY A 274 26.42 18.38 5.33
N LYS A 275 26.50 18.10 6.64
CA LYS A 275 26.11 16.80 7.22
C LYS A 275 24.70 16.84 7.79
N ILE A 276 23.87 15.86 7.45
CA ILE A 276 22.52 15.72 7.97
C ILE A 276 22.52 14.84 9.23
N SER A 277 21.69 15.21 10.21
CA SER A 277 21.51 14.45 11.45
C SER A 277 20.04 14.10 11.71
N ASN A 278 19.80 13.19 12.67
CA ASN A 278 18.46 12.76 13.06
C ASN A 278 17.61 13.96 13.52
N CYS A 279 16.44 14.16 12.91
CA CYS A 279 15.48 15.21 13.27
C CYS A 279 14.34 14.76 14.18
N HIS A 280 14.21 13.45 14.44
CA HIS A 280 13.08 12.86 15.15
C HIS A 280 13.34 12.62 16.63
N GLY A 281 14.42 13.19 17.18
CA GLY A 281 14.79 13.02 18.59
C GLY A 281 14.78 11.55 19.03
N ASP A 282 14.16 11.28 20.18
CA ASP A 282 14.10 9.96 20.81
C ASP A 282 13.13 8.97 20.14
N TYR A 283 12.30 9.40 19.18
CA TYR A 283 11.29 8.53 18.56
C TYR A 283 11.93 7.39 17.74
N THR A 284 13.07 7.64 17.10
CA THR A 284 13.79 6.59 16.35
C THR A 284 14.35 5.54 17.30
N GLN A 285 14.96 5.96 18.41
CA GLN A 285 15.47 5.06 19.43
C GLN A 285 14.35 4.29 20.13
N ALA A 286 13.26 4.97 20.49
CA ALA A 286 12.10 4.34 21.11
C ALA A 286 11.50 3.23 20.24
N MET A 287 11.48 3.38 18.91
CA MET A 287 11.05 2.32 18.01
C MET A 287 12.05 1.15 17.96
N ARG A 288 13.36 1.42 17.96
CA ARG A 288 14.40 0.38 18.06
C ARG A 288 14.26 -0.44 19.34
N ASP A 289 14.03 0.24 20.46
CA ASP A 289 13.85 -0.38 21.76
C ASP A 289 12.59 -1.27 21.77
N VAL A 290 11.45 -0.78 21.26
CA VAL A 290 10.22 -1.58 21.14
C VAL A 290 10.43 -2.81 20.24
N ALA A 291 11.11 -2.65 19.11
CA ALA A 291 11.43 -3.76 18.23
C ALA A 291 12.25 -4.84 18.95
N GLN A 292 13.26 -4.43 19.73
CA GLN A 292 14.08 -5.34 20.51
C GLN A 292 13.27 -6.03 21.62
N GLU A 293 12.53 -5.27 22.42
CA GLU A 293 11.72 -5.77 23.55
C GLU A 293 10.67 -6.79 23.09
N MET A 294 10.01 -6.51 21.97
CA MET A 294 8.97 -7.36 21.41
C MET A 294 9.49 -8.38 20.39
N LYS A 295 10.81 -8.44 20.18
CA LYS A 295 11.47 -9.31 19.19
C LYS A 295 10.85 -9.18 17.79
N THR A 296 10.46 -7.97 17.42
CA THR A 296 9.86 -7.65 16.13
C THR A 296 10.96 -7.23 15.16
N PRO A 297 11.00 -7.77 13.91
CA PRO A 297 11.95 -7.32 12.91
C PRO A 297 11.89 -5.81 12.67
N LEU A 298 13.05 -5.19 12.47
CA LEU A 298 13.16 -3.75 12.23
C LEU A 298 14.07 -3.45 11.04
N ILE A 299 13.62 -2.51 10.21
CA ILE A 299 14.42 -1.86 9.17
C ILE A 299 14.69 -0.43 9.63
N ASP A 300 15.95 -0.10 9.89
CA ASP A 300 16.37 1.25 10.31
C ASP A 300 16.46 2.20 9.12
N VAL A 301 15.29 2.57 8.57
CA VAL A 301 15.17 3.51 7.46
C VAL A 301 15.72 4.90 7.83
N ASN A 302 15.70 5.27 9.11
CA ASN A 302 16.26 6.54 9.56
C ASN A 302 17.77 6.55 9.32
N GLN A 303 18.50 5.55 9.83
CA GLN A 303 19.93 5.44 9.61
C GLN A 303 20.29 5.32 8.13
N ARG A 304 19.59 4.47 7.37
CA ARG A 304 19.81 4.33 5.92
C ARG A 304 19.61 5.65 5.17
N SER A 305 18.60 6.42 5.56
CA SER A 305 18.35 7.74 4.95
C SER A 305 19.43 8.75 5.31
N LEU A 306 19.91 8.78 6.56
CA LEU A 306 21.05 9.62 6.97
C LEU A 306 22.30 9.28 6.15
N ASP A 307 22.60 7.99 5.99
CA ASP A 307 23.77 7.52 5.24
C ASP A 307 23.68 7.93 3.76
N LEU A 308 22.55 7.64 3.11
CA LEU A 308 22.35 8.01 1.70
C LEU A 308 22.39 9.52 1.51
N PHE A 309 21.69 10.28 2.35
CA PHE A 309 21.59 11.73 2.20
C PHE A 309 22.95 12.41 2.42
N ASN A 310 23.74 11.93 3.39
CA ASN A 310 25.11 12.39 3.60
C ASN A 310 26.03 12.02 2.43
N ALA A 311 25.82 10.87 1.78
CA ALA A 311 26.59 10.45 0.62
C ALA A 311 26.24 11.25 -0.65
N ARG A 312 24.96 11.59 -0.85
CA ARG A 312 24.48 12.40 -1.98
C ARG A 312 24.75 13.89 -1.82
N GLY A 313 24.72 14.39 -0.59
CA GLY A 313 24.95 15.78 -0.25
C GLY A 313 23.70 16.67 -0.34
N ARG A 314 23.71 17.75 0.44
CA ARG A 314 22.56 18.64 0.68
C ARG A 314 21.86 19.13 -0.59
N GLN A 315 22.61 19.61 -1.57
CA GLN A 315 22.02 20.21 -2.78
C GLN A 315 21.21 19.18 -3.58
N TYR A 316 21.77 17.99 -3.77
CA TYR A 316 21.11 16.90 -4.48
C TYR A 316 19.86 16.46 -3.74
N VAL A 317 20.00 16.13 -2.45
CA VAL A 317 18.89 15.66 -1.61
C VAL A 317 17.75 16.68 -1.59
N THR A 318 18.07 17.96 -1.37
CA THR A 318 17.07 19.03 -1.32
C THR A 318 16.31 19.15 -2.64
N SER A 319 17.00 19.23 -3.77
CA SER A 319 16.37 19.54 -5.06
C SER A 319 15.79 18.34 -5.81
N LYS A 320 16.23 17.11 -5.50
CA LYS A 320 15.83 15.90 -6.21
C LYS A 320 14.95 14.97 -5.38
N TYR A 321 15.19 14.87 -4.07
CA TYR A 321 14.44 13.94 -3.24
C TYR A 321 13.23 14.58 -2.60
N PHE A 322 13.39 15.79 -2.07
CA PHE A 322 12.32 16.46 -1.33
C PHE A 322 11.57 17.45 -2.19
N MET A 323 10.37 17.81 -1.76
CA MET A 323 9.49 18.80 -2.37
C MET A 323 10.02 20.24 -2.17
N VAL A 324 11.32 20.47 -2.41
CA VAL A 324 12.00 21.76 -2.34
C VAL A 324 12.49 22.17 -3.73
N PHE A 325 11.85 23.17 -4.32
CA PHE A 325 12.15 23.65 -5.68
C PHE A 325 11.66 25.08 -5.90
N GLY A 326 12.23 25.76 -6.89
CA GLY A 326 11.82 27.09 -7.30
C GLY A 326 10.49 27.10 -8.08
N PRO A 327 9.90 28.29 -8.30
CA PRO A 327 8.63 28.47 -9.01
C PRO A 327 8.63 27.95 -10.46
N GLU A 328 9.80 27.82 -11.06
CA GLU A 328 9.99 27.33 -12.43
C GLU A 328 9.73 25.83 -12.60
N ALA A 329 9.84 25.03 -11.54
CA ALA A 329 9.73 23.58 -11.64
C ALA A 329 8.27 23.13 -11.91
N TYR A 330 7.31 23.76 -11.23
CA TYR A 330 5.88 23.38 -11.30
C TYR A 330 4.96 24.61 -11.26
N PRO A 331 5.06 25.53 -12.23
CA PRO A 331 4.47 26.88 -12.13
C PRO A 331 2.94 26.89 -12.02
N GLN A 332 2.25 25.87 -12.57
CA GLN A 332 0.78 25.79 -12.51
C GLN A 332 0.27 25.45 -11.11
N ARG A 333 1.03 24.69 -10.32
CA ARG A 333 0.61 24.18 -9.02
C ARG A 333 1.32 24.85 -7.85
N PHE A 334 2.60 25.15 -8.05
CA PHE A 334 3.48 25.79 -7.08
C PHE A 334 4.07 27.07 -7.70
N PRO A 335 3.24 28.10 -7.98
CA PRO A 335 3.68 29.34 -8.63
C PRO A 335 4.72 30.13 -7.82
N LYS A 336 4.93 29.79 -6.55
CA LYS A 336 5.93 30.37 -5.65
C LYS A 336 7.09 29.40 -5.34
N GLY A 337 7.14 28.25 -5.99
CA GLY A 337 7.98 27.13 -5.57
C GLY A 337 7.42 26.43 -4.34
N ASN A 338 8.24 25.58 -3.73
CA ASN A 338 7.91 24.86 -2.50
C ASN A 338 9.18 24.65 -1.67
N ASP A 339 9.03 24.57 -0.35
CA ASP A 339 10.13 24.45 0.63
C ASP A 339 9.91 23.30 1.63
N ASP A 340 9.17 22.28 1.19
CA ASP A 340 8.78 21.15 2.01
C ASP A 340 9.90 20.13 2.16
N ASN A 341 10.47 20.09 3.37
CA ASN A 341 11.59 19.23 3.73
C ASN A 341 11.18 17.83 4.21
N THR A 342 9.93 17.41 3.97
CA THR A 342 9.37 16.15 4.48
C THR A 342 8.88 15.26 3.36
N HIS A 343 8.10 15.82 2.44
CA HIS A 343 7.48 15.04 1.38
C HIS A 343 8.41 14.91 0.18
N PHE A 344 8.26 13.82 -0.56
CA PHE A 344 9.18 13.48 -1.63
C PHE A 344 8.65 13.84 -3.01
N GLN A 345 9.59 14.13 -3.90
CA GLN A 345 9.43 13.97 -5.34
C GLN A 345 9.57 12.47 -5.71
N PRO A 346 9.26 12.04 -6.95
CA PRO A 346 9.30 10.63 -7.33
C PRO A 346 10.67 9.98 -7.12
N GLU A 347 11.76 10.70 -7.38
CA GLU A 347 13.12 10.19 -7.19
C GLU A 347 13.43 9.93 -5.70
N GLY A 348 12.98 10.83 -4.80
CA GLY A 348 13.14 10.64 -3.36
C GLY A 348 12.30 9.48 -2.83
N ALA A 349 11.06 9.35 -3.30
CA ALA A 349 10.18 8.24 -2.97
C ALA A 349 10.78 6.89 -3.39
N GLY A 350 11.33 6.83 -4.61
CA GLY A 350 12.04 5.64 -5.11
C GLY A 350 13.30 5.32 -4.31
N ALA A 351 14.08 6.33 -3.91
CA ALA A 351 15.27 6.14 -3.07
C ALA A 351 14.91 5.53 -1.70
N VAL A 352 13.83 6.00 -1.07
CA VAL A 352 13.34 5.44 0.20
C VAL A 352 12.78 4.03 0.00
N ALA A 353 12.01 3.78 -1.05
CA ALA A 353 11.49 2.45 -1.37
C ALA A 353 12.63 1.42 -1.55
N ASN A 354 13.73 1.82 -2.19
CA ASN A 354 14.93 0.99 -2.32
C ASN A 354 15.59 0.70 -0.96
N MET A 355 15.70 1.67 -0.04
CA MET A 355 16.22 1.42 1.31
C MET A 355 15.38 0.39 2.07
N VAL A 356 14.06 0.46 1.90
CA VAL A 356 13.13 -0.49 2.52
C VAL A 356 13.29 -1.88 1.90
N TRP A 357 13.43 -1.97 0.59
CA TRP A 357 13.71 -3.23 -0.12
C TRP A 357 15.02 -3.86 0.35
N GLU A 358 16.12 -3.12 0.38
CA GLU A 358 17.41 -3.59 0.92
C GLU A 358 17.28 -4.05 2.38
N GLY A 359 16.47 -3.34 3.17
CA GLY A 359 16.14 -3.77 4.54
C GLY A 359 15.43 -5.12 4.60
N LEU A 360 14.50 -5.40 3.68
CA LEU A 360 13.86 -6.72 3.60
C LEU A 360 14.85 -7.81 3.20
N LEU A 361 15.76 -7.53 2.27
CA LEU A 361 16.83 -8.47 1.89
C LEU A 361 17.73 -8.81 3.08
N ASP A 362 18.12 -7.80 3.86
CA ASP A 362 18.92 -8.02 5.07
C ASP A 362 18.18 -8.85 6.12
N LEU A 363 16.86 -8.65 6.27
CA LEU A 363 16.05 -9.47 7.17
C LEU A 363 15.93 -10.92 6.65
N ALA A 364 15.75 -11.12 5.35
CA ALA A 364 15.67 -12.46 4.75
C ALA A 364 17.00 -13.23 4.76
N GLY A 365 18.13 -12.51 4.82
CA GLY A 365 19.47 -13.09 4.92
C GLY A 365 19.89 -13.52 6.33
N LYS A 366 19.20 -13.06 7.38
CA LYS A 366 19.46 -13.45 8.78
C LYS A 366 18.91 -14.86 9.01
N LYS A 367 19.83 -15.81 9.29
CA LYS A 367 19.51 -17.21 9.63
C LYS A 367 19.10 -17.38 11.08
#